data_AF-T0S7U3-F1
#
_entry.id   AF-T0S7U3-F1
#
_cell.length_a   1.000
_cell.length_b   1.000
_cell.length_c   1.000
_cell.angle_alpha   90.00
_cell.angle_beta   90.00
_cell.angle_gamma   90.00
#
_symmetry.space_group_name_H-M   'P 1'
#
loop_
_entity.id
_entity.type
_entity.pdbx_description
1 polymer ?
#
loop_
_entity_poly.entity_id
_entity_poly.type
_entity_poly.pdbx_seq_one_letter_code
_entity_poly.pdbx_strand_id
1 'polypeptide(L)'
;MTKYFEDAGFKSGVIFDTRKEEWAGMLVHDFSVFNLPELLKRHIPFLKIKAFSYGADNIYTPLVIERLKQETTYPIELIVNHMTEVDYPDREYMLEEKTLKLSTEINKKSNLKIAIHLHAFYLDLIPEYLDYFDEYVQNYDFFITTDTKDKYEQIIKSYPLNQIKKVLVTGNKGRDVLPWMEISELMADYDLCGHFHTKKSKDNDWIVGESWRRDIEYSLLKPAQAIFQEFEKNPKLGLMIADVPSFFEHFYGPTYITERDIWPDMEEIWKKINFENPRGLKQKDSYVMSYGTMIWYRPQALNNLLKVDIEAAVPEEPLPYNSILHAFERLLVYTSWANGYDFRISQIQTNNGFVANFSANRLLRSVETDLTQTKLRDLVKMIFKKIKVIIAYRLKIGKKISKFVVKFILEKCT
;
A
#
# COMPACT_ATOMS: atom_id res chain seq x y z
N MET A 1 11.08 46.11 2.21
CA MET A 1 10.18 47.15 2.75
C MET A 1 9.63 47.93 1.56
N THR A 2 8.39 48.44 1.62
CA THR A 2 7.89 49.28 0.51
C THR A 2 8.41 50.70 0.65
N LYS A 3 8.53 51.42 -0.46
CA LYS A 3 8.99 52.82 -0.48
C LYS A 3 8.20 53.73 0.46
N TYR A 4 6.89 53.46 0.61
CA TYR A 4 6.01 54.16 1.54
C TYR A 4 6.54 54.17 2.99
N PHE A 5 7.05 53.04 3.49
CA PHE A 5 7.59 52.97 4.86
C PHE A 5 8.98 53.62 4.98
N GLU A 6 9.80 53.52 3.94
CA GLU A 6 11.11 54.18 3.91
C GLU A 6 10.97 55.71 3.91
N ASP A 7 10.06 56.25 3.10
CA ASP A 7 9.75 57.68 3.05
C ASP A 7 9.15 58.19 4.38
N ALA A 8 8.45 57.33 5.12
CA ALA A 8 7.97 57.61 6.48
C ALA A 8 9.05 57.46 7.58
N GLY A 9 10.31 57.24 7.21
CA GLY A 9 11.45 57.19 8.12
C GLY A 9 11.71 55.83 8.77
N PHE A 10 10.97 54.78 8.40
CA PHE A 10 11.26 53.43 8.86
C PHE A 10 12.54 52.89 8.22
N LYS A 11 13.30 52.08 8.96
CA LYS A 11 14.53 51.42 8.49
C LYS A 11 14.33 49.91 8.42
N SER A 12 14.84 49.27 7.38
CA SER A 12 14.83 47.81 7.23
C SER A 12 16.22 47.22 7.39
N GLY A 13 16.27 45.97 7.87
CA GLY A 13 17.47 45.12 7.88
C GLY A 13 17.18 43.76 7.26
N VAL A 14 18.25 42.99 7.04
CA VAL A 14 18.15 41.60 6.56
C VAL A 14 18.24 40.69 7.79
N ILE A 15 17.26 39.81 7.98
CA ILE A 15 17.24 38.84 9.09
C ILE A 15 18.28 37.73 8.87
N PHE A 16 18.52 37.37 7.61
CA PHE A 16 19.53 36.38 7.22
C PHE A 16 20.26 36.83 5.94
N ASP A 17 21.50 37.32 6.10
CA ASP A 17 22.35 37.73 4.99
C ASP A 17 23.10 36.54 4.39
N THR A 18 22.56 35.98 3.31
CA THR A 18 23.09 34.77 2.68
C THR A 18 24.28 35.02 1.75
N ARG A 19 24.68 36.27 1.50
CA ARG A 19 25.70 36.60 0.49
C ARG A 19 27.08 36.01 0.77
N LYS A 20 27.36 35.67 2.03
CA LYS A 20 28.63 35.09 2.49
C LYS A 20 28.48 33.66 3.00
N GLU A 21 27.28 33.10 2.93
CA GLU A 21 27.00 31.77 3.46
C GLU A 21 27.37 30.71 2.41
N GLU A 22 27.86 29.57 2.88
CA GLU A 22 28.14 28.44 2.01
C GLU A 22 26.82 27.81 1.53
N TRP A 23 26.73 27.54 0.23
CA TRP A 23 25.54 26.95 -0.39
C TRP A 23 25.87 25.66 -1.16
N ALA A 24 26.97 25.01 -0.82
CA ALA A 24 27.37 23.75 -1.42
C ALA A 24 26.24 22.70 -1.27
N GLY A 25 25.92 22.01 -2.38
CA GLY A 25 24.83 21.04 -2.42
C GLY A 25 23.44 21.62 -2.71
N MET A 26 23.29 22.95 -2.78
CA MET A 26 22.04 23.58 -3.21
C MET A 26 21.99 23.75 -4.74
N LEU A 27 20.83 23.50 -5.36
CA LEU A 27 20.64 23.63 -6.81
C LEU A 27 20.83 25.07 -7.30
N VAL A 28 20.35 26.03 -6.51
CA VAL A 28 20.52 27.46 -6.73
C VAL A 28 20.72 28.13 -5.37
N HIS A 29 21.28 29.33 -5.36
CA HIS A 29 21.50 30.14 -4.16
C HIS A 29 20.17 30.69 -3.59
N ASP A 30 19.28 29.78 -3.15
CA ASP A 30 18.01 30.06 -2.49
C ASP A 30 17.87 29.23 -1.20
N PHE A 31 18.35 29.80 -0.10
CA PHE A 31 18.27 29.17 1.23
C PHE A 31 16.83 28.93 1.69
N SER A 32 15.88 29.75 1.22
CA SER A 32 14.47 29.62 1.61
C SER A 32 13.79 28.35 1.08
N VAL A 33 14.42 27.68 0.10
CA VAL A 33 13.95 26.41 -0.50
C VAL A 33 14.89 25.26 -0.19
N PHE A 34 16.21 25.48 -0.32
CA PHE A 34 17.18 24.40 -0.31
C PHE A 34 17.95 24.24 1.01
N ASN A 35 17.67 25.07 2.02
CA ASN A 35 18.34 24.96 3.32
C ASN A 35 17.40 25.25 4.51
N LEU A 36 16.34 24.43 4.61
CA LEU A 36 15.40 24.50 5.74
C LEU A 36 16.07 24.41 7.12
N PRO A 37 17.09 23.54 7.35
CA PRO A 37 17.75 23.47 8.65
C PRO A 37 18.35 24.81 9.10
N GLU A 38 19.01 25.56 8.20
CA GLU A 38 19.61 26.85 8.55
C GLU A 38 18.54 27.93 8.82
N LEU A 39 17.42 27.89 8.11
CA LEU A 39 16.29 28.79 8.37
C LEU A 39 15.68 28.54 9.76
N LEU A 40 15.48 27.27 10.12
CA LEU A 40 14.93 26.89 11.42
C LEU A 40 15.88 27.27 12.57
N LYS A 41 17.17 26.97 12.41
CA LYS A 41 18.22 27.32 13.38
C LYS A 41 18.27 28.82 13.68
N ARG A 42 17.98 29.66 12.69
CA ARG A 42 17.96 31.12 12.83
C ARG A 42 16.57 31.69 13.17
N HIS A 43 15.58 30.81 13.40
CA HIS A 43 14.19 31.17 13.65
C HIS A 43 13.62 32.12 12.57
N ILE A 44 13.94 31.86 11.30
CA ILE A 44 13.41 32.64 10.18
C ILE A 44 11.93 32.31 10.03
N PRO A 45 11.01 33.30 10.13
CA PRO A 45 9.56 33.04 10.22
C PRO A 45 8.91 32.67 8.88
N PHE A 46 9.69 32.39 7.83
CA PHE A 46 9.19 32.12 6.49
C PHE A 46 9.78 30.82 5.96
N LEU A 47 8.95 29.77 5.91
CA LEU A 47 9.23 28.54 5.19
C LEU A 47 8.48 28.56 3.87
N LYS A 48 9.18 28.38 2.75
CA LYS A 48 8.51 28.22 1.46
C LYS A 48 7.98 26.81 1.35
N ILE A 49 6.71 26.67 0.99
CA ILE A 49 6.09 25.35 0.82
C ILE A 49 6.79 24.49 -0.24
N LYS A 50 7.34 25.15 -1.27
CA LYS A 50 8.15 24.53 -2.33
C LYS A 50 9.37 23.78 -1.78
N ALA A 51 9.87 24.14 -0.60
CA ALA A 51 10.95 23.43 0.06
C ALA A 51 10.57 21.97 0.37
N PHE A 52 9.31 21.70 0.74
CA PHE A 52 8.81 20.35 0.97
C PHE A 52 8.60 19.57 -0.33
N SER A 53 8.25 20.25 -1.43
CA SER A 53 8.17 19.61 -2.76
C SER A 53 9.55 19.20 -3.28
N TYR A 54 10.58 20.04 -3.11
CA TYR A 54 11.95 19.68 -3.51
C TYR A 54 12.60 18.70 -2.54
N GLY A 55 12.30 18.82 -1.25
CA GLY A 55 12.75 17.90 -0.20
C GLY A 55 11.91 16.64 -0.07
N ALA A 56 10.99 16.37 -1.02
CA ALA A 56 9.98 15.34 -0.84
C ALA A 56 10.53 13.93 -0.61
N ASP A 57 11.69 13.66 -1.22
CA ASP A 57 12.43 12.39 -1.12
C ASP A 57 13.75 12.57 -0.32
N ASN A 58 13.93 13.70 0.37
CA ASN A 58 15.11 13.96 1.18
C ASN A 58 14.91 13.42 2.61
N ILE A 59 15.83 12.56 3.05
CA ILE A 59 15.85 11.92 4.37
C ILE A 59 15.84 12.90 5.55
N TYR A 60 16.20 14.17 5.34
CA TYR A 60 16.19 15.20 6.38
C TYR A 60 14.83 15.89 6.54
N THR A 61 13.92 15.78 5.58
CA THR A 61 12.63 16.47 5.61
C THR A 61 11.73 16.01 6.78
N PRO A 62 11.66 14.71 7.12
CA PRO A 62 10.96 14.28 8.34
C PRO A 62 11.53 14.92 9.61
N LEU A 63 12.86 15.07 9.70
CA LEU A 63 13.51 15.72 10.85
C LEU A 63 13.16 17.21 10.95
N VAL A 64 12.94 17.87 9.81
CA VAL A 64 12.47 19.26 9.76
C VAL A 64 11.05 19.38 10.31
N ILE A 65 10.15 18.45 9.97
CA ILE A 65 8.79 18.41 10.53
C ILE A 65 8.85 18.21 12.05
N GLU A 66 9.67 17.27 12.52
CA GLU A 66 9.85 17.04 13.96
C GLU A 66 10.40 18.27 14.69
N ARG A 67 11.37 18.97 14.08
CA ARG A 67 11.91 20.20 14.66
C ARG A 67 10.83 21.30 14.73
N LEU A 68 9.98 21.42 13.71
CA LEU A 68 8.88 22.38 13.71
C LEU A 68 7.87 22.10 14.82
N LYS A 69 7.52 20.83 15.05
CA LYS A 69 6.65 20.40 16.15
C LYS A 69 7.24 20.74 17.51
N GLN A 70 8.56 20.59 17.66
CA GLN A 70 9.26 20.80 18.93
C GLN A 70 9.50 22.27 19.26
N GLU A 71 9.77 23.11 18.26
CA GLU A 71 10.27 24.47 18.48
C GLU A 71 9.29 25.58 18.13
N THR A 72 8.17 25.24 17.50
CA THR A 72 7.21 26.23 17.01
C THR A 72 5.78 25.84 17.35
N THR A 73 4.88 26.81 17.26
CA THR A 73 3.43 26.60 17.32
C THR A 73 2.81 26.47 15.92
N TYR A 74 3.64 26.24 14.89
CA TYR A 74 3.15 26.18 13.52
C TYR A 74 2.26 24.93 13.32
N PRO A 75 1.04 25.08 12.79
CA PRO A 75 0.14 23.95 12.56
C PRO A 75 0.62 23.09 11.38
N ILE A 76 1.27 21.96 11.66
CA ILE A 76 1.85 21.04 10.66
C ILE A 76 0.82 20.53 9.65
N GLU A 77 -0.44 20.40 10.08
CA GLU A 77 -1.57 20.06 9.22
C GLU A 77 -1.69 20.98 7.98
N LEU A 78 -1.26 22.25 8.06
CA LEU A 78 -1.26 23.14 6.88
C LEU A 78 -0.25 22.69 5.83
N ILE A 79 0.92 22.18 6.25
CA ILE A 79 1.91 21.60 5.34
C ILE A 79 1.34 20.31 4.76
N VAL A 80 0.86 19.40 5.61
CA VAL A 80 0.36 18.08 5.18
C VAL A 80 -0.82 18.21 4.21
N ASN A 81 -1.80 19.06 4.52
CA ASN A 81 -2.98 19.28 3.68
C ASN A 81 -2.59 19.87 2.32
N HIS A 82 -1.74 20.89 2.29
CA HIS A 82 -1.30 21.48 1.03
C HIS A 82 -0.45 20.51 0.21
N MET A 83 0.51 19.82 0.84
CA MET A 83 1.40 18.89 0.16
C MET A 83 0.66 17.68 -0.41
N THR A 84 -0.41 17.22 0.25
CA THR A 84 -1.32 16.22 -0.30
C THR A 84 -1.97 16.68 -1.61
N GLU A 85 -2.28 17.96 -1.76
CA GLU A 85 -2.93 18.47 -2.98
C GLU A 85 -1.95 18.63 -4.14
N VAL A 86 -0.73 19.11 -3.86
CA VAL A 86 0.24 19.51 -4.89
C VAL A 86 1.30 18.44 -5.22
N ASP A 87 1.42 17.41 -4.39
CA ASP A 87 2.39 16.32 -4.55
C ASP A 87 1.76 14.96 -4.19
N TYR A 88 2.54 13.88 -4.19
CA TYR A 88 2.06 12.55 -3.81
C TYR A 88 1.54 12.50 -2.36
N PRO A 89 0.47 11.73 -2.09
CA PRO A 89 -0.23 11.77 -0.83
C PRO A 89 0.55 11.10 0.31
N ASP A 90 1.63 10.39 0.00
CA ASP A 90 2.31 9.45 0.89
C ASP A 90 3.81 9.80 1.10
N ARG A 91 4.16 11.09 1.01
CA ARG A 91 5.53 11.52 1.35
C ARG A 91 5.84 11.17 2.81
N GLU A 92 7.05 10.66 3.05
CA GLU A 92 7.48 10.13 4.35
C GLU A 92 7.22 11.12 5.49
N TYR A 93 7.56 12.40 5.28
CA TYR A 93 7.38 13.47 6.28
C TYR A 93 5.91 13.79 6.61
N MET A 94 4.94 13.23 5.87
CA MET A 94 3.51 13.38 6.14
C MET A 94 2.89 12.16 6.82
N LEU A 95 3.52 10.99 6.79
CA LEU A 95 2.87 9.74 7.16
C LEU A 95 2.53 9.65 8.65
N GLU A 96 3.39 10.18 9.52
CA GLU A 96 3.12 10.23 10.97
C GLU A 96 1.85 11.04 11.26
N GLU A 97 1.72 12.22 10.65
CA GLU A 97 0.57 13.10 10.82
C GLU A 97 -0.73 12.54 10.20
N LYS A 98 -0.59 11.62 9.23
CA LYS A 98 -1.72 10.89 8.64
C LYS A 98 -2.08 9.63 9.42
N THR A 99 -1.28 9.23 10.39
CA THR A 99 -1.50 8.05 11.22
C THR A 99 -2.20 8.44 12.51
N LEU A 100 -3.40 7.91 12.70
CA LEU A 100 -4.28 8.25 13.80
C LEU A 100 -4.31 7.14 14.82
N LYS A 101 -4.10 7.51 16.08
CA LYS A 101 -4.45 6.69 17.22
C LYS A 101 -5.89 6.97 17.62
N LEU A 102 -6.79 6.07 17.24
CA LEU A 102 -8.22 6.24 17.44
C LEU A 102 -8.69 5.58 18.74
N SER A 103 -9.69 6.20 19.39
CA SER A 103 -10.35 5.63 20.55
C SER A 103 -11.30 4.51 20.13
N THR A 104 -11.36 3.45 20.93
CA THR A 104 -12.34 2.37 20.79
C THR A 104 -13.61 2.62 21.61
N GLU A 105 -13.65 3.70 22.40
CA GLU A 105 -14.81 4.06 23.21
C GLU A 105 -15.93 4.64 22.34
N ILE A 106 -17.13 4.06 22.48
CA ILE A 106 -18.33 4.51 21.77
C ILE A 106 -18.97 5.66 22.55
N ASN A 107 -18.41 6.86 22.37
CA ASN A 107 -18.85 8.06 23.10
C ASN A 107 -19.90 8.87 22.33
N LYS A 108 -19.90 8.80 20.99
CA LYS A 108 -20.84 9.53 20.14
C LYS A 108 -21.11 8.75 18.85
N LYS A 109 -22.38 8.56 18.53
CA LYS A 109 -22.82 7.93 17.28
C LYS A 109 -22.75 8.91 16.11
N SER A 110 -22.26 8.44 14.97
CA SER A 110 -22.27 9.15 13.69
C SER A 110 -23.67 9.24 13.09
N ASN A 111 -23.92 10.29 12.31
CA ASN A 111 -25.15 10.44 11.52
C ASN A 111 -24.98 10.03 10.05
N LEU A 112 -23.80 9.55 9.66
CA LEU A 112 -23.52 9.09 8.30
C LEU A 112 -24.37 7.86 7.95
N LYS A 113 -24.85 7.79 6.71
CA LYS A 113 -25.44 6.57 6.15
C LYS A 113 -24.33 5.60 5.79
N ILE A 114 -24.25 4.50 6.54
CA ILE A 114 -23.20 3.49 6.41
C ILE A 114 -23.70 2.29 5.59
N ALA A 115 -22.93 1.90 4.58
CA ALA A 115 -23.04 0.59 3.93
C ALA A 115 -21.81 -0.27 4.24
N ILE A 116 -22.01 -1.55 4.49
CA ILE A 116 -20.93 -2.51 4.66
C ILE A 116 -21.05 -3.59 3.59
N HIS A 117 -19.98 -3.80 2.82
CA HIS A 117 -19.80 -4.96 1.98
C HIS A 117 -18.90 -5.98 2.67
N LEU A 118 -19.40 -7.20 2.88
CA LEU A 118 -18.62 -8.37 3.27
C LEU A 118 -18.59 -9.39 2.14
N HIS A 119 -17.40 -9.66 1.59
CA HIS A 119 -17.20 -10.84 0.73
C HIS A 119 -16.98 -12.09 1.59
N ALA A 120 -17.99 -12.98 1.62
CA ALA A 120 -18.05 -14.15 2.47
C ALA A 120 -17.66 -15.43 1.72
N PHE A 121 -16.36 -15.68 1.61
CA PHE A 121 -15.81 -16.95 1.15
C PHE A 121 -15.84 -18.04 2.24
N TYR A 122 -15.57 -17.68 3.50
CA TYR A 122 -15.61 -18.54 4.68
C TYR A 122 -16.79 -18.16 5.57
N LEU A 123 -17.91 -18.87 5.44
CA LEU A 123 -19.16 -18.53 6.13
C LEU A 123 -19.06 -18.58 7.65
N ASP A 124 -18.16 -19.39 8.19
CA ASP A 124 -18.00 -19.56 9.64
C ASP A 124 -17.38 -18.33 10.32
N LEU A 125 -16.82 -17.39 9.56
CA LEU A 125 -16.34 -16.10 10.07
C LEU A 125 -17.42 -15.01 10.07
N ILE A 126 -18.57 -15.22 9.40
CA ILE A 126 -19.66 -14.22 9.39
C ILE A 126 -20.12 -13.82 10.80
N PRO A 127 -20.32 -14.76 11.76
CA PRO A 127 -20.75 -14.38 13.11
C PRO A 127 -19.80 -13.39 13.78
N GLU A 128 -18.48 -13.59 13.63
CA GLU A 128 -17.46 -12.70 14.21
C GLU A 128 -17.56 -11.29 13.62
N TYR A 129 -17.75 -11.15 12.30
CA TYR A 129 -17.97 -9.85 11.67
C TYR A 129 -19.25 -9.17 12.14
N LEU A 130 -20.35 -9.94 12.28
CA LEU A 130 -21.62 -9.41 12.78
C LEU A 130 -21.48 -8.89 14.21
N ASP A 131 -20.77 -9.61 15.09
CA ASP A 131 -20.48 -9.17 16.45
C ASP A 131 -19.75 -7.81 16.44
N TYR A 132 -18.74 -7.65 15.58
CA TYR A 132 -18.04 -6.37 15.41
C TYR A 132 -18.95 -5.26 14.86
N PHE A 133 -19.75 -5.55 13.83
CA PHE A 133 -20.60 -4.54 13.20
C PHE A 133 -21.71 -4.08 14.15
N ASP A 134 -22.30 -5.00 14.90
CA ASP A 134 -23.38 -4.69 15.83
C ASP A 134 -22.87 -3.95 17.07
N GLU A 135 -21.67 -4.31 17.58
CA GLU A 135 -21.07 -3.63 18.72
C GLU A 135 -20.55 -2.23 18.35
N TYR A 136 -19.69 -2.13 17.31
CA TYR A 136 -18.89 -0.93 17.05
C TYR A 136 -19.40 -0.06 15.90
N VAL A 137 -19.90 -0.67 14.82
CA VAL A 137 -20.36 0.10 13.64
C VAL A 137 -21.74 0.68 13.88
N GLN A 138 -22.71 -0.14 14.25
CA GLN A 138 -24.11 0.22 14.49
C GLN A 138 -24.79 0.89 13.28
N ASN A 139 -26.12 0.79 13.16
CA ASN A 139 -26.92 1.49 12.13
C ASN A 139 -26.33 1.44 10.71
N TYR A 140 -26.12 0.23 10.17
CA TYR A 140 -25.57 0.01 8.85
C TYR A 140 -26.54 -0.78 7.97
N ASP A 141 -26.41 -0.57 6.66
CA ASP A 141 -26.99 -1.46 5.65
C ASP A 141 -25.93 -2.46 5.19
N PHE A 142 -26.34 -3.74 5.05
CA PHE A 142 -25.41 -4.84 4.85
C PHE A 142 -25.53 -5.49 3.48
N PHE A 143 -24.40 -5.64 2.81
CA PHE A 143 -24.26 -6.19 1.48
C PHE A 143 -23.29 -7.36 1.54
N ILE A 144 -23.67 -8.52 0.99
CA ILE A 144 -22.86 -9.73 1.06
C ILE A 144 -22.62 -10.26 -0.35
N THR A 145 -21.39 -10.65 -0.65
CA THR A 145 -21.07 -11.45 -1.85
C THR A 145 -20.51 -12.81 -1.43
N THR A 146 -20.71 -13.84 -2.25
CA THR A 146 -20.15 -15.18 -2.03
C THR A 146 -19.90 -15.88 -3.38
N ASP A 147 -19.17 -16.98 -3.39
CA ASP A 147 -18.69 -17.64 -4.60
C ASP A 147 -19.65 -18.71 -5.16
N THR A 148 -20.58 -19.24 -4.35
CA THR A 148 -21.49 -20.32 -4.80
C THR A 148 -22.94 -20.11 -4.39
N LYS A 149 -23.84 -20.72 -5.16
CA LYS A 149 -25.28 -20.73 -4.86
C LYS A 149 -25.60 -21.43 -3.53
N ASP A 150 -24.90 -22.53 -3.22
CA ASP A 150 -25.09 -23.26 -1.96
C ASP A 150 -24.76 -22.38 -0.75
N LYS A 151 -23.68 -21.58 -0.84
CA LYS A 151 -23.32 -20.63 0.22
C LYS A 151 -24.34 -19.50 0.33
N TYR A 152 -24.85 -19.00 -0.78
CA TYR A 152 -25.95 -18.02 -0.79
C TYR A 152 -27.17 -18.57 -0.03
N GLU A 153 -27.60 -19.80 -0.32
CA GLU A 153 -28.75 -20.42 0.35
C GLU A 153 -28.51 -20.58 1.86
N GLN A 154 -27.29 -20.94 2.25
CA GLN A 154 -26.89 -21.00 3.67
C GLN A 154 -26.90 -19.64 4.34
N ILE A 155 -26.41 -18.58 3.69
CA ILE A 155 -26.40 -17.22 4.25
C ILE A 155 -27.83 -16.75 4.51
N ILE A 156 -28.71 -16.86 3.52
CA ILE A 156 -30.11 -16.41 3.64
C ILE A 156 -30.86 -17.18 4.73
N LYS A 157 -30.58 -18.48 4.88
CA LYS A 157 -31.20 -19.31 5.91
C LYS A 157 -30.68 -19.00 7.32
N SER A 158 -29.38 -18.80 7.46
CA SER A 158 -28.72 -18.65 8.77
C SER A 158 -28.77 -17.23 9.32
N TYR A 159 -28.90 -16.21 8.45
CA TYR A 159 -28.83 -14.80 8.83
C TYR A 159 -30.02 -14.01 8.25
N PRO A 160 -31.27 -14.22 8.74
CA PRO A 160 -32.44 -13.46 8.31
C PRO A 160 -32.45 -12.06 8.94
N LEU A 161 -31.41 -11.27 8.65
CA LEU A 161 -31.17 -9.96 9.23
C LEU A 161 -31.86 -8.86 8.42
N ASN A 162 -32.59 -7.97 9.10
CA ASN A 162 -33.30 -6.86 8.46
C ASN A 162 -32.35 -5.83 7.81
N GLN A 163 -31.10 -5.76 8.27
CA GLN A 163 -30.08 -4.88 7.68
C GLN A 163 -29.54 -5.38 6.33
N ILE A 164 -29.71 -6.68 5.99
CA ILE A 164 -29.22 -7.19 4.70
C ILE A 164 -30.05 -6.62 3.56
N LYS A 165 -29.41 -5.82 2.69
CA LYS A 165 -30.02 -5.26 1.48
C LYS A 165 -29.85 -6.16 0.27
N LYS A 166 -28.72 -6.86 0.18
CA LYS A 166 -28.41 -7.72 -0.97
C LYS A 166 -27.43 -8.83 -0.59
N VAL A 167 -27.66 -10.01 -1.15
CA VAL A 167 -26.67 -11.09 -1.24
C VAL A 167 -26.48 -11.44 -2.72
N LEU A 168 -25.24 -11.50 -3.19
CA LEU A 168 -24.89 -11.83 -4.59
C LEU A 168 -23.94 -13.03 -4.67
N VAL A 169 -24.08 -13.81 -5.74
CA VAL A 169 -23.15 -14.89 -6.08
C VAL A 169 -22.29 -14.43 -7.25
N THR A 170 -20.99 -14.28 -7.00
CA THR A 170 -20.04 -13.64 -7.93
C THR A 170 -19.04 -14.63 -8.52
N GLY A 171 -19.10 -15.91 -8.11
CA GLY A 171 -18.14 -16.93 -8.52
C GLY A 171 -16.82 -16.87 -7.76
N ASN A 172 -15.95 -17.86 -8.00
CA ASN A 172 -14.64 -17.99 -7.36
C ASN A 172 -13.52 -17.42 -8.25
N LYS A 173 -13.64 -16.15 -8.66
CA LYS A 173 -12.65 -15.43 -9.47
C LYS A 173 -12.44 -14.03 -8.91
N GLY A 174 -11.19 -13.58 -8.83
CA GLY A 174 -10.88 -12.22 -8.38
C GLY A 174 -10.93 -11.96 -6.88
N ARG A 175 -11.09 -13.02 -6.08
CA ARG A 175 -11.15 -12.97 -4.60
C ARG A 175 -12.13 -11.91 -4.11
N ASP A 176 -11.72 -11.01 -3.24
CA ASP A 176 -12.51 -9.91 -2.70
C ASP A 176 -12.71 -8.74 -3.67
N VAL A 177 -11.80 -8.56 -4.63
CA VAL A 177 -11.76 -7.39 -5.53
C VAL A 177 -12.91 -7.41 -6.55
N LEU A 178 -13.04 -8.46 -7.37
CA LEU A 178 -14.11 -8.50 -8.38
C LEU A 178 -15.52 -8.47 -7.76
N PRO A 179 -15.82 -9.21 -6.67
CA PRO A 179 -17.11 -9.11 -5.99
C PRO A 179 -17.37 -7.72 -5.41
N TRP A 180 -16.33 -7.03 -4.92
CA TRP A 180 -16.47 -5.65 -4.47
C TRP A 180 -16.79 -4.69 -5.61
N MET A 181 -16.11 -4.84 -6.75
CA MET A 181 -16.40 -4.05 -7.95
C MET A 181 -17.85 -4.26 -8.40
N GLU A 182 -18.33 -5.50 -8.45
CA GLU A 182 -19.70 -5.85 -8.87
C GLU A 182 -20.78 -5.23 -7.97
N ILE A 183 -20.58 -5.23 -6.65
CA ILE A 183 -21.58 -4.72 -5.70
C ILE A 183 -21.45 -3.20 -5.43
N SER A 184 -20.34 -2.58 -5.83
CA SER A 184 -20.01 -1.19 -5.50
C SER A 184 -21.08 -0.17 -5.94
N GLU A 185 -21.73 -0.40 -7.07
CA GLU A 185 -22.76 0.51 -7.61
C GLU A 185 -23.98 0.60 -6.69
N LEU A 186 -24.36 -0.49 -6.02
CA LEU A 186 -25.48 -0.50 -5.06
C LEU A 186 -25.20 0.32 -3.79
N MET A 187 -23.92 0.65 -3.56
CA MET A 187 -23.47 1.40 -2.39
C MET A 187 -23.08 2.85 -2.73
N ALA A 188 -23.30 3.31 -3.97
CA ALA A 188 -22.83 4.61 -4.44
C ALA A 188 -23.49 5.81 -3.73
N ASP A 189 -24.72 5.65 -3.23
CA ASP A 189 -25.51 6.71 -2.58
C ASP A 189 -25.31 6.81 -1.06
N TYR A 190 -24.42 5.99 -0.49
CA TYR A 190 -24.08 6.05 0.94
C TYR A 190 -23.04 7.13 1.22
N ASP A 191 -23.06 7.67 2.43
CA ASP A 191 -22.08 8.68 2.84
C ASP A 191 -20.69 8.05 3.05
N LEU A 192 -20.69 6.80 3.53
CA LEU A 192 -19.48 6.02 3.78
C LEU A 192 -19.74 4.52 3.60
N CYS A 193 -18.77 3.83 3.02
CA CYS A 193 -18.79 2.38 2.79
C CYS A 193 -17.63 1.70 3.50
N GLY A 194 -17.87 0.50 4.03
CA GLY A 194 -16.83 -0.41 4.48
C GLY A 194 -16.72 -1.59 3.53
N HIS A 195 -15.51 -1.96 3.12
CA HIS A 195 -15.26 -3.21 2.40
C HIS A 195 -14.43 -4.15 3.27
N PHE A 196 -14.97 -5.34 3.51
CA PHE A 196 -14.33 -6.40 4.28
C PHE A 196 -14.51 -7.74 3.57
N HIS A 197 -13.72 -8.73 3.96
CA HIS A 197 -13.88 -10.10 3.45
C HIS A 197 -13.42 -11.13 4.46
N THR A 198 -14.00 -12.32 4.37
CA THR A 198 -13.58 -13.44 5.20
C THR A 198 -12.35 -14.09 4.57
N LYS A 199 -11.22 -14.12 5.28
CA LYS A 199 -9.99 -14.76 4.82
C LYS A 199 -9.42 -15.66 5.90
N LYS A 200 -8.89 -16.81 5.46
CA LYS A 200 -8.11 -17.75 6.27
C LYS A 200 -6.80 -18.05 5.57
N SER A 201 -5.73 -18.31 6.33
CA SER A 201 -4.48 -18.82 5.78
C SER A 201 -4.51 -20.35 5.80
N LYS A 202 -4.15 -20.97 4.68
CA LYS A 202 -4.00 -22.45 4.60
C LYS A 202 -2.78 -22.92 5.39
N ASP A 203 -1.75 -22.09 5.46
CA ASP A 203 -0.52 -22.36 6.20
C ASP A 203 -0.56 -21.61 7.54
N ASN A 204 -0.69 -22.38 8.61
CA ASN A 204 -0.69 -21.93 10.00
C ASN A 204 -1.63 -20.73 10.27
N ASP A 205 -2.94 -21.01 10.18
CA ASP A 205 -4.02 -20.01 10.21
C ASP A 205 -3.86 -19.00 11.34
N TRP A 206 -3.51 -19.44 12.55
CA TRP A 206 -3.41 -18.54 13.71
C TRP A 206 -2.28 -17.48 13.58
N ILE A 207 -1.08 -17.87 13.11
CA ILE A 207 0.09 -16.95 13.08
C ILE A 207 0.00 -15.99 11.90
N VAL A 208 -0.42 -16.47 10.74
CA VAL A 208 -0.29 -15.73 9.49
C VAL A 208 -1.61 -15.12 9.06
N GLY A 209 -2.69 -15.89 9.09
CA GLY A 209 -4.00 -15.48 8.58
C GLY A 209 -4.81 -14.70 9.61
N GLU A 210 -5.03 -15.33 10.76
CA GLU A 210 -5.85 -14.80 11.86
C GLU A 210 -5.22 -13.55 12.47
N SER A 211 -3.91 -13.55 12.76
CA SER A 211 -3.24 -12.36 13.31
C SER A 211 -3.41 -11.14 12.41
N TRP A 212 -3.17 -11.30 11.10
CA TRP A 212 -3.34 -10.26 10.09
C TRP A 212 -4.79 -9.78 10.08
N ARG A 213 -5.74 -10.71 9.95
CA ARG A 213 -7.17 -10.39 9.90
C ARG A 213 -7.62 -9.62 11.15
N ARG A 214 -7.23 -10.11 12.34
CA ARG A 214 -7.62 -9.51 13.62
C ARG A 214 -6.99 -8.14 13.84
N ASP A 215 -5.76 -7.93 13.38
CA ASP A 215 -5.13 -6.61 13.45
C ASP A 215 -5.91 -5.57 12.64
N ILE A 216 -6.35 -5.94 11.43
CA ILE A 216 -7.18 -5.06 10.59
C ILE A 216 -8.54 -4.82 11.22
N GLU A 217 -9.23 -5.87 11.69
CA GLU A 217 -10.52 -5.74 12.34
C GLU A 217 -10.43 -4.87 13.60
N TYR A 218 -9.36 -5.03 14.38
CA TYR A 218 -9.08 -4.19 15.54
C TYR A 218 -8.88 -2.73 15.16
N SER A 219 -8.19 -2.46 14.05
CA SER A 219 -7.88 -1.11 13.59
C SER A 219 -9.04 -0.44 12.84
N LEU A 220 -9.90 -1.18 12.16
CA LEU A 220 -10.97 -0.61 11.33
C LEU A 220 -12.38 -0.78 11.91
N LEU A 221 -12.65 -1.85 12.65
CA LEU A 221 -13.99 -2.12 13.18
C LEU A 221 -14.16 -1.60 14.60
N LYS A 222 -13.23 -1.89 15.52
CA LYS A 222 -13.37 -1.43 16.91
C LYS A 222 -13.45 0.09 17.07
N PRO A 223 -12.63 0.89 16.38
CA PRO A 223 -12.75 2.35 16.44
C PRO A 223 -13.69 2.92 15.36
N ALA A 224 -14.63 2.14 14.81
CA ALA A 224 -15.47 2.59 13.68
C ALA A 224 -16.17 3.93 13.93
N GLN A 225 -16.72 4.17 15.13
CA GLN A 225 -17.33 5.47 15.45
C GLN A 225 -16.32 6.63 15.44
N ALA A 226 -15.09 6.42 15.92
CA ALA A 226 -14.04 7.43 15.85
C ALA A 226 -13.60 7.67 14.40
N ILE A 227 -13.52 6.62 13.58
CA ILE A 227 -13.28 6.74 12.14
C ILE A 227 -14.37 7.59 11.48
N PHE A 228 -15.64 7.33 11.79
CA PHE A 228 -16.76 8.07 11.21
C PHE A 228 -16.73 9.56 11.59
N GLN A 229 -16.31 9.89 12.81
CA GLN A 229 -16.13 11.27 13.25
C GLN A 229 -15.03 11.99 12.45
N GLU A 230 -13.94 11.30 12.08
CA GLU A 230 -12.92 11.88 11.21
C GLU A 230 -13.46 12.16 9.80
N PHE A 231 -14.32 11.30 9.27
CA PHE A 231 -15.03 11.56 8.01
C PHE A 231 -16.02 12.72 8.12
N GLU A 232 -16.78 12.84 9.22
CA GLU A 232 -17.67 13.98 9.47
C GLU A 232 -16.89 15.30 9.58
N LYS A 233 -15.72 15.28 10.24
CA LYS A 233 -14.87 16.45 10.44
C LYS A 233 -14.18 16.91 9.16
N ASN A 234 -13.77 15.98 8.30
CA ASN A 234 -13.02 16.26 7.09
C ASN A 234 -13.75 15.75 5.83
N PRO A 235 -14.46 16.64 5.09
CA PRO A 235 -15.10 16.28 3.82
C PRO A 235 -14.13 15.78 2.74
N LYS A 236 -12.84 16.15 2.82
CA LYS A 236 -11.80 15.67 1.91
C LYS A 236 -11.22 14.32 2.31
N LEU A 237 -11.54 13.76 3.47
CA LEU A 237 -11.13 12.40 3.81
C LEU A 237 -11.91 11.42 2.94
N GLY A 238 -11.21 10.73 2.04
CA GLY A 238 -11.78 9.71 1.14
C GLY A 238 -11.62 8.31 1.68
N LEU A 239 -10.50 8.01 2.36
CA LEU A 239 -10.16 6.66 2.81
C LEU A 239 -9.66 6.63 4.26
N MET A 240 -10.04 5.57 4.98
CA MET A 240 -9.34 5.10 6.18
C MET A 240 -8.82 3.69 5.89
N ILE A 241 -7.51 3.51 5.98
CA ILE A 241 -6.83 2.23 5.81
C ILE A 241 -6.28 1.74 7.16
N ALA A 242 -6.09 0.43 7.30
CA ALA A 242 -5.36 -0.11 8.43
C ALA A 242 -3.85 0.17 8.28
N ASP A 243 -3.17 0.33 9.39
CA ASP A 243 -1.70 0.31 9.46
C ASP A 243 -1.15 -1.06 9.00
N VAL A 244 0.17 -1.20 8.93
CA VAL A 244 0.84 -2.46 8.60
C VAL A 244 0.48 -3.51 9.67
N PRO A 245 -0.12 -4.66 9.29
CA PRO A 245 -0.40 -5.74 10.25
C PRO A 245 0.86 -6.23 10.94
N SER A 246 0.74 -6.61 12.20
CA SER A 246 1.88 -6.94 13.06
C SER A 246 2.71 -8.10 12.53
N PHE A 247 2.07 -9.14 11.97
CA PHE A 247 2.77 -10.24 11.33
C PHE A 247 3.61 -9.76 10.14
N PHE A 248 3.03 -8.92 9.27
CA PHE A 248 3.75 -8.38 8.13
C PHE A 248 4.94 -7.56 8.63
N GLU A 249 4.71 -6.63 9.54
CA GLU A 249 5.79 -5.81 10.08
C GLU A 249 6.94 -6.62 10.69
N HIS A 250 6.69 -7.80 11.30
CA HIS A 250 7.74 -8.66 11.84
C HIS A 250 8.47 -9.53 10.81
N PHE A 251 7.81 -9.94 9.72
CA PHE A 251 8.34 -10.97 8.81
C PHE A 251 8.59 -10.48 7.39
N TYR A 252 7.77 -9.56 6.88
CA TYR A 252 7.75 -9.11 5.49
C TYR A 252 7.45 -7.62 5.40
N GLY A 253 8.33 -6.86 4.75
CA GLY A 253 7.99 -5.53 4.25
C GLY A 253 7.65 -5.64 2.76
N PRO A 254 6.90 -4.68 2.18
CA PRO A 254 6.86 -4.59 0.72
C PRO A 254 8.31 -4.39 0.25
N THR A 255 8.75 -5.24 -0.68
CA THR A 255 10.12 -5.16 -1.18
C THR A 255 10.14 -4.40 -2.49
N TYR A 256 11.19 -3.62 -2.74
CA TYR A 256 11.44 -2.99 -4.03
C TYR A 256 11.26 -3.96 -5.21
N ILE A 257 11.67 -5.23 -5.05
CA ILE A 257 11.53 -6.26 -6.09
C ILE A 257 10.06 -6.56 -6.35
N THR A 258 9.29 -6.81 -5.30
CA THR A 258 7.85 -7.08 -5.39
C THR A 258 7.12 -5.90 -6.03
N GLU A 259 7.39 -4.68 -5.58
CA GLU A 259 6.72 -3.48 -6.09
C GLU A 259 7.12 -3.14 -7.53
N ARG A 260 8.38 -3.40 -7.91
CA ARG A 260 8.83 -3.29 -9.29
C ARG A 260 8.12 -4.30 -10.21
N ASP A 261 7.90 -5.52 -9.73
CA ASP A 261 7.29 -6.57 -10.53
C ASP A 261 5.75 -6.40 -10.64
N ILE A 262 5.11 -5.73 -9.67
CA ILE A 262 3.68 -5.36 -9.70
C ILE A 262 3.41 -4.09 -10.54
N TRP A 263 4.41 -3.21 -10.68
CA TRP A 263 4.26 -1.92 -11.37
C TRP A 263 3.58 -1.97 -12.75
N PRO A 264 3.91 -2.91 -13.67
CA PRO A 264 3.27 -2.94 -14.99
C PRO A 264 1.74 -3.07 -14.92
N ASP A 265 1.24 -3.91 -14.01
CA ASP A 265 -0.20 -4.10 -13.79
C ASP A 265 -0.83 -2.83 -13.19
N MET A 266 -0.14 -2.15 -12.26
CA MET A 266 -0.60 -0.88 -11.70
C MET A 266 -0.72 0.20 -12.79
N GLU A 267 0.30 0.29 -13.65
CA GLU A 267 0.32 1.24 -14.75
C GLU A 267 -0.81 0.94 -15.77
N GLU A 268 -1.07 -0.34 -16.05
CA GLU A 268 -2.16 -0.76 -16.93
C GLU A 268 -3.53 -0.35 -16.37
N ILE A 269 -3.80 -0.66 -15.10
CA ILE A 269 -5.07 -0.26 -14.45
C ILE A 269 -5.17 1.28 -14.46
N TRP A 270 -4.12 1.99 -14.04
CA TRP A 270 -4.14 3.46 -13.95
C TRP A 270 -4.49 4.12 -15.28
N LYS A 271 -3.97 3.60 -16.40
CA LYS A 271 -4.28 4.11 -17.75
C LYS A 271 -5.74 3.89 -18.16
N LYS A 272 -6.43 2.90 -17.60
CA LYS A 272 -7.85 2.61 -17.87
C LYS A 272 -8.79 3.43 -16.99
N ILE A 273 -8.32 4.01 -15.89
CA ILE A 273 -9.15 4.84 -15.00
C ILE A 273 -9.39 6.20 -15.65
N ASN A 274 -10.67 6.60 -15.71
CA ASN A 274 -11.05 7.93 -16.16
C ASN A 274 -11.03 8.92 -14.98
N PHE A 275 -10.02 9.78 -14.93
CA PHE A 275 -9.89 10.86 -13.94
C PHE A 275 -10.40 12.19 -14.50
N GLU A 276 -11.17 12.93 -13.70
CA GLU A 276 -11.58 14.30 -14.07
C GLU A 276 -10.38 15.25 -14.17
N ASN A 277 -9.41 15.09 -13.28
CA ASN A 277 -8.15 15.84 -13.27
C ASN A 277 -6.98 14.87 -13.34
N PRO A 278 -6.45 14.57 -14.54
CA PRO A 278 -5.42 13.56 -14.72
C PRO A 278 -4.17 13.85 -13.88
N ARG A 279 -3.78 12.87 -13.06
CA ARG A 279 -2.51 12.86 -12.31
C ARG A 279 -1.61 11.75 -12.83
N GLY A 280 -0.30 11.97 -12.74
CA GLY A 280 0.68 10.94 -13.02
C GLY A 280 0.83 9.98 -11.84
N LEU A 281 0.90 8.68 -12.11
CA LEU A 281 1.41 7.70 -11.16
C LEU A 281 2.88 7.42 -11.50
N LYS A 282 3.73 7.27 -10.49
CA LYS A 282 5.16 6.96 -10.66
C LYS A 282 5.49 5.65 -9.98
N GLN A 283 6.46 4.94 -10.55
CA GLN A 283 7.04 3.77 -9.91
C GLN A 283 7.76 4.19 -8.64
N LYS A 284 7.52 3.46 -7.55
CA LYS A 284 8.14 3.67 -6.24
C LYS A 284 8.68 2.35 -5.68
N ASP A 285 9.60 2.47 -4.73
CA ASP A 285 10.17 1.32 -4.02
C ASP A 285 9.20 0.72 -3.00
N SER A 286 8.23 1.53 -2.56
CA SER A 286 7.15 1.17 -1.66
C SER A 286 5.95 2.08 -1.89
N TYR A 287 4.75 1.55 -1.65
CA TYR A 287 3.50 2.27 -1.72
C TYR A 287 2.77 2.16 -0.38
N VAL A 288 2.15 3.26 0.06
CA VAL A 288 1.12 3.16 1.10
C VAL A 288 -0.13 2.52 0.51
N MET A 289 -0.59 1.44 1.13
CA MET A 289 -1.70 0.62 0.66
C MET A 289 -2.49 0.04 1.83
N SER A 290 -3.74 -0.38 1.57
CA SER A 290 -4.49 -1.17 2.54
C SER A 290 -4.08 -2.63 2.44
N TYR A 291 -3.52 -3.17 3.51
CA TYR A 291 -3.17 -4.59 3.57
C TYR A 291 -4.44 -5.44 3.61
N GLY A 292 -4.56 -6.37 2.67
CA GLY A 292 -5.74 -7.23 2.58
C GLY A 292 -6.98 -6.52 2.05
N THR A 293 -6.85 -5.40 1.33
CA THR A 293 -7.98 -4.70 0.67
C THR A 293 -9.14 -4.29 1.59
N MET A 294 -9.00 -4.27 2.92
CA MET A 294 -10.10 -3.88 3.82
C MET A 294 -9.99 -2.41 4.20
N ILE A 295 -11.07 -1.64 4.02
CA ILE A 295 -11.03 -0.18 4.19
C ILE A 295 -12.40 0.39 4.55
N TRP A 296 -12.40 1.61 5.11
CA TRP A 296 -13.53 2.53 5.00
C TRP A 296 -13.27 3.56 3.90
N TYR A 297 -14.28 3.86 3.10
CA TYR A 297 -14.14 4.77 1.96
C TYR A 297 -15.41 5.54 1.65
N ARG A 298 -15.25 6.77 1.15
CA ARG A 298 -16.33 7.47 0.43
C ARG A 298 -16.49 6.86 -0.95
N PRO A 299 -17.70 6.51 -1.42
CA PRO A 299 -17.88 5.94 -2.76
C PRO A 299 -17.20 6.74 -3.87
N GLN A 300 -17.29 8.07 -3.81
CA GLN A 300 -16.73 8.99 -4.81
C GLN A 300 -15.19 8.94 -4.86
N ALA A 301 -14.52 8.55 -3.77
CA ALA A 301 -13.06 8.45 -3.73
C ALA A 301 -12.54 7.30 -4.61
N LEU A 302 -13.33 6.24 -4.84
CA LEU A 302 -12.89 5.03 -5.56
C LEU A 302 -13.77 4.65 -6.75
N ASN A 303 -14.86 5.37 -7.02
CA ASN A 303 -15.87 5.05 -8.04
C ASN A 303 -15.29 4.67 -9.41
N ASN A 304 -14.30 5.42 -9.91
CA ASN A 304 -13.70 5.16 -11.22
C ASN A 304 -12.76 3.94 -11.23
N LEU A 305 -12.05 3.66 -10.12
CA LEU A 305 -11.27 2.43 -9.97
C LEU A 305 -12.20 1.22 -9.85
N LEU A 306 -13.30 1.31 -9.10
CA LEU A 306 -14.24 0.19 -8.92
C LEU A 306 -15.01 -0.17 -10.20
N LYS A 307 -15.00 0.70 -11.22
CA LYS A 307 -15.65 0.51 -12.52
C LYS A 307 -14.70 0.14 -13.65
N VAL A 308 -13.40 0.06 -13.37
CA VAL A 308 -12.40 -0.27 -14.40
C VAL A 308 -12.52 -1.75 -14.79
N ASP A 309 -12.41 -2.07 -16.08
CA ASP A 309 -12.43 -3.48 -16.50
C ASP A 309 -11.04 -4.12 -16.36
N ILE A 310 -10.94 -5.06 -15.41
CA ILE A 310 -9.75 -5.88 -15.14
C ILE A 310 -10.03 -7.38 -15.27
N GLU A 311 -11.27 -7.79 -15.53
CA GLU A 311 -11.71 -9.19 -15.37
C GLU A 311 -10.90 -10.14 -16.26
N ALA A 312 -10.61 -9.72 -17.49
CA ALA A 312 -9.84 -10.48 -18.46
C ALA A 312 -8.38 -10.72 -18.03
N ALA A 313 -7.82 -9.84 -17.19
CA ALA A 313 -6.45 -9.93 -16.70
C ALA A 313 -6.33 -10.65 -15.34
N VAL A 314 -7.47 -10.94 -14.68
CA VAL A 314 -7.49 -11.73 -13.45
C VAL A 314 -7.19 -13.20 -13.78
N PRO A 315 -6.12 -13.79 -13.24
CA PRO A 315 -5.80 -15.19 -13.51
C PRO A 315 -6.76 -16.13 -12.78
N GLU A 316 -6.88 -17.35 -13.29
CA GLU A 316 -7.64 -18.43 -12.64
C GLU A 316 -6.97 -18.87 -11.33
N GLU A 317 -7.75 -19.37 -10.38
CA GLU A 317 -7.22 -19.90 -9.13
C GLU A 317 -6.50 -21.25 -9.33
N PRO A 318 -5.40 -21.54 -8.61
CA PRO A 318 -4.80 -20.72 -7.55
C PRO A 318 -3.99 -19.53 -8.09
N LEU A 319 -4.17 -18.35 -7.48
CA LEU A 319 -3.44 -17.16 -7.91
C LEU A 319 -1.91 -17.31 -7.82
N PRO A 320 -1.16 -16.69 -8.75
CA PRO A 320 0.28 -16.46 -8.59
C PRO A 320 0.58 -15.53 -7.41
N TYR A 321 1.86 -15.48 -7.02
CA TYR A 321 2.33 -14.62 -5.91
C TYR A 321 2.01 -13.13 -6.12
N ASN A 322 2.24 -12.64 -7.35
CA ASN A 322 1.82 -11.30 -7.78
C ASN A 322 0.75 -11.43 -8.87
N SER A 323 -0.23 -10.54 -8.87
CA SER A 323 -1.32 -10.51 -9.84
C SER A 323 -1.92 -9.10 -9.94
N ILE A 324 -2.77 -8.88 -10.94
CA ILE A 324 -3.50 -7.62 -11.12
C ILE A 324 -4.35 -7.22 -9.89
N LEU A 325 -4.75 -8.20 -9.06
CA LEU A 325 -5.47 -7.92 -7.81
C LEU A 325 -4.56 -7.24 -6.77
N HIS A 326 -3.29 -7.63 -6.70
CA HIS A 326 -2.31 -6.97 -5.85
C HIS A 326 -2.01 -5.56 -6.37
N ALA A 327 -1.97 -5.37 -7.69
CA ALA A 327 -1.85 -4.04 -8.29
C ALA A 327 -3.05 -3.14 -7.92
N PHE A 328 -4.27 -3.68 -8.00
CA PHE A 328 -5.50 -2.98 -7.59
C PHE A 328 -5.42 -2.51 -6.12
N GLU A 329 -4.94 -3.36 -5.21
CA GLU A 329 -4.74 -3.02 -3.79
C GLU A 329 -3.82 -1.81 -3.58
N ARG A 330 -2.69 -1.72 -4.33
CA ARG A 330 -1.79 -0.55 -4.26
C ARG A 330 -2.47 0.74 -4.71
N LEU A 331 -3.43 0.66 -5.63
CA LEU A 331 -4.01 1.83 -6.30
C LEU A 331 -5.09 2.55 -5.49
N LEU A 332 -5.60 1.97 -4.40
CA LEU A 332 -6.68 2.55 -3.60
C LEU A 332 -6.35 3.98 -3.14
N VAL A 333 -5.22 4.15 -2.47
CA VAL A 333 -4.77 5.45 -1.93
C VAL A 333 -4.55 6.49 -3.04
N TYR A 334 -3.90 6.08 -4.13
CA TYR A 334 -3.56 7.00 -5.22
C TYR A 334 -4.78 7.36 -6.06
N THR A 335 -5.74 6.46 -6.22
CA THR A 335 -7.00 6.75 -6.90
C THR A 335 -7.82 7.76 -6.10
N SER A 336 -7.96 7.55 -4.78
CA SER A 336 -8.59 8.52 -3.88
C SER A 336 -7.95 9.90 -4.00
N TRP A 337 -6.62 9.94 -3.95
CA TRP A 337 -5.84 11.18 -4.13
C TRP A 337 -6.06 11.84 -5.50
N ALA A 338 -6.05 11.07 -6.58
CA ALA A 338 -6.30 11.61 -7.92
C ALA A 338 -7.74 12.11 -8.10
N ASN A 339 -8.69 11.54 -7.36
CA ASN A 339 -10.07 12.02 -7.26
C ASN A 339 -10.23 13.21 -6.28
N GLY A 340 -9.15 13.75 -5.73
CA GLY A 340 -9.16 14.94 -4.88
C GLY A 340 -9.41 14.68 -3.39
N TYR A 341 -9.36 13.41 -2.96
CA TYR A 341 -9.55 13.01 -1.58
C TYR A 341 -8.25 12.57 -0.91
N ASP A 342 -8.12 12.86 0.38
CA ASP A 342 -7.02 12.42 1.22
C ASP A 342 -7.32 11.05 1.89
N PHE A 343 -6.32 10.48 2.55
CA PHE A 343 -6.44 9.26 3.34
C PHE A 343 -5.89 9.45 4.76
N ARG A 344 -6.32 8.58 5.67
CA ARG A 344 -5.72 8.40 7.01
C ARG A 344 -5.44 6.93 7.26
N ILE A 345 -4.49 6.68 8.17
CA ILE A 345 -4.10 5.34 8.61
C ILE A 345 -4.61 5.17 10.04
N SER A 346 -5.36 4.10 10.30
CA SER A 346 -5.74 3.73 11.66
C SER A 346 -4.66 2.85 12.28
N GLN A 347 -3.99 3.36 13.30
CA GLN A 347 -2.83 2.72 13.91
C GLN A 347 -3.21 1.38 14.56
N ILE A 348 -2.46 0.31 14.23
CA ILE A 348 -2.60 -1.01 14.86
C ILE A 348 -1.76 -1.07 16.14
N GLN A 349 -0.49 -0.65 16.05
CA GLN A 349 0.48 -0.83 17.12
C GLN A 349 1.42 0.38 17.22
N THR A 350 1.88 0.66 18.43
CA THR A 350 2.99 1.59 18.66
C THR A 350 4.29 0.82 18.58
N ASN A 351 4.84 0.65 17.38
CA ASN A 351 6.14 0.02 17.24
C ASN A 351 7.27 1.01 17.44
N ASN A 352 8.30 0.55 18.15
CA ASN A 352 9.56 1.28 18.23
C ASN A 352 10.46 0.86 17.04
N GLY A 353 11.35 1.75 16.62
CA GLY A 353 12.19 1.52 15.44
C GLY A 353 13.08 0.27 15.50
N PHE A 354 13.25 -0.39 16.65
CA PHE A 354 14.00 -1.64 16.73
C PHE A 354 13.25 -2.80 16.06
N VAL A 355 11.93 -2.87 16.19
CA VAL A 355 11.12 -3.93 15.56
C VAL A 355 11.25 -3.85 14.04
N ALA A 356 11.00 -2.67 13.46
CA ALA A 356 11.18 -2.43 12.02
C ALA A 356 12.60 -2.78 11.54
N ASN A 357 13.62 -2.43 12.32
CA ASN A 357 15.01 -2.78 12.01
C ASN A 357 15.25 -4.30 11.99
N PHE A 358 14.71 -5.06 12.94
CA PHE A 358 14.85 -6.52 12.94
C PHE A 358 14.24 -7.13 11.68
N SER A 359 13.07 -6.64 11.27
CA SER A 359 12.35 -7.10 10.09
C SER A 359 13.09 -6.79 8.80
N ALA A 360 13.58 -5.57 8.64
CA ALA A 360 14.43 -5.19 7.51
C ALA A 360 15.68 -6.08 7.41
N ASN A 361 16.32 -6.40 8.54
CA ASN A 361 17.46 -7.30 8.57
C ASN A 361 17.10 -8.75 8.22
N ARG A 362 15.92 -9.26 8.61
CA ARG A 362 15.43 -10.59 8.21
C ARG A 362 15.23 -10.67 6.71
N LEU A 363 14.63 -9.65 6.11
CA LEU A 363 14.46 -9.55 4.66
C LEU A 363 15.80 -9.58 3.94
N LEU A 364 16.77 -8.77 4.37
CA LEU A 364 18.11 -8.75 3.76
C LEU A 364 18.78 -10.13 3.79
N ARG A 365 18.68 -10.85 4.92
CA ARG A 365 19.20 -12.23 5.05
C ARG A 365 18.46 -13.22 4.13
N SER A 366 17.16 -13.06 3.95
CA SER A 366 16.39 -13.89 3.03
C SER A 366 16.85 -13.70 1.59
N VAL A 367 17.02 -12.44 1.16
CA VAL A 367 17.53 -12.10 -0.18
C VAL A 367 18.96 -12.62 -0.39
N GLU A 368 19.83 -12.50 0.62
CA GLU A 368 21.18 -13.08 0.57
C GLU A 368 21.13 -14.61 0.40
N THR A 369 20.25 -15.27 1.13
CA THR A 369 20.05 -16.73 1.04
C THR A 369 19.57 -17.13 -0.36
N ASP A 370 18.61 -16.42 -0.94
CA ASP A 370 18.10 -16.71 -2.28
C ASP A 370 19.15 -16.47 -3.37
N LEU A 371 19.93 -15.39 -3.24
CA LEU A 371 21.04 -15.10 -4.15
C LEU A 371 22.14 -16.16 -4.08
N THR A 372 22.49 -16.64 -2.89
CA THR A 372 23.49 -17.71 -2.72
C THR A 372 23.02 -19.04 -3.28
N GLN A 373 21.76 -19.42 -3.04
CA GLN A 373 21.15 -20.63 -3.61
C GLN A 373 21.06 -20.54 -5.15
N THR A 374 20.73 -19.38 -5.70
CA THR A 374 20.66 -19.15 -7.15
C THR A 374 22.04 -19.29 -7.79
N LYS A 375 23.07 -18.63 -7.22
CA LYS A 375 24.46 -18.79 -7.67
C LYS A 375 24.93 -20.25 -7.62
N LEU A 376 24.56 -20.98 -6.57
CA LEU A 376 24.90 -22.40 -6.44
C LEU A 376 24.21 -23.25 -7.53
N ARG A 377 22.91 -23.02 -7.80
CA ARG A 377 22.18 -23.70 -8.88
C ARG A 377 22.80 -23.45 -10.25
N ASP A 378 23.20 -22.22 -10.56
CA ASP A 378 23.81 -21.87 -11.84
C ASP A 378 25.22 -22.47 -11.99
N LEU A 379 26.00 -22.48 -10.91
CA LEU A 379 27.29 -23.17 -10.85
C LEU A 379 27.12 -24.68 -11.15
N VAL A 380 26.14 -25.32 -10.51
CA VAL A 380 25.82 -26.74 -10.72
C VAL A 380 25.39 -27.00 -12.17
N LYS A 381 24.50 -26.18 -12.75
CA LYS A 381 24.12 -26.28 -14.17
C LYS A 381 25.33 -26.16 -15.11
N MET A 382 26.24 -25.22 -14.84
CA MET A 382 27.46 -25.05 -15.62
C MET A 382 28.38 -26.28 -15.53
N ILE A 383 28.54 -26.85 -14.34
CA ILE A 383 29.32 -28.09 -14.13
C ILE A 383 28.69 -29.25 -14.92
N PHE A 384 27.38 -29.46 -14.83
CA PHE A 384 26.69 -30.49 -15.60
C PHE A 384 26.84 -30.30 -17.12
N LYS A 385 26.79 -29.06 -17.62
CA LYS A 385 27.04 -28.75 -19.04
C LYS A 385 28.46 -29.15 -19.45
N LYS A 386 29.47 -28.83 -18.63
CA LYS A 386 30.87 -29.25 -18.87
C LYS A 386 31.03 -30.77 -18.84
N ILE A 387 30.43 -31.46 -17.86
CA ILE A 387 30.48 -32.93 -17.77
C ILE A 387 29.84 -33.57 -19.01
N LYS A 388 28.67 -33.08 -19.46
CA LYS A 388 28.03 -33.58 -20.70
C LYS A 388 28.94 -33.43 -21.93
N VAL A 389 29.62 -32.29 -22.07
CA VAL A 389 30.58 -32.06 -23.16
C VAL A 389 31.76 -33.05 -23.07
N ILE A 390 32.32 -33.25 -21.88
CA ILE A 390 33.42 -34.20 -21.64
C ILE A 390 33.01 -35.64 -21.97
N ILE A 391 31.82 -36.08 -21.52
CA ILE A 391 31.28 -37.41 -21.81
C ILE A 391 31.08 -37.59 -23.31
N ALA A 392 30.45 -36.62 -23.99
CA ALA A 392 30.24 -36.67 -25.43
C ALA A 392 31.56 -36.73 -26.22
N TYR A 393 32.57 -35.99 -25.76
CA TYR A 393 33.92 -36.01 -26.35
C TYR A 393 34.60 -37.38 -26.16
N ARG A 394 34.57 -37.95 -24.95
CA ARG A 394 35.12 -39.28 -24.65
C ARG A 394 34.40 -40.40 -25.41
N LEU A 395 33.08 -40.34 -25.54
CA LEU A 395 32.30 -41.31 -26.34
C LEU A 395 32.63 -41.20 -27.84
N LYS A 396 32.84 -39.99 -28.38
CA LYS A 396 33.28 -39.79 -29.76
C LYS A 396 34.68 -40.36 -29.99
N ILE A 397 35.61 -40.17 -29.05
CA ILE A 397 36.96 -40.76 -29.11
C ILE A 397 36.88 -42.28 -29.05
N GLY A 398 36.11 -42.85 -28.12
CA GLY A 398 35.92 -44.29 -28.00
C GLY A 398 35.37 -44.93 -29.28
N LYS A 399 34.38 -44.29 -29.93
CA LYS A 399 33.86 -44.73 -31.24
C LYS A 399 34.87 -44.60 -32.38
N LYS A 400 35.78 -43.60 -32.34
CA LYS A 400 36.86 -43.48 -33.33
C LYS A 400 37.93 -44.55 -33.13
N ILE A 401 38.31 -44.84 -31.88
CA ILE A 401 39.28 -45.89 -31.54
C ILE A 401 38.71 -47.27 -31.91
N SER A 402 37.44 -47.56 -31.61
CA SER A 402 36.84 -48.85 -31.98
C SER A 402 36.79 -49.05 -33.50
N LYS A 403 36.43 -48.00 -34.26
CA LYS A 403 36.50 -48.05 -35.73
C LYS A 403 37.93 -48.28 -36.24
N PHE A 404 38.93 -47.68 -35.61
CA PHE A 404 40.33 -47.85 -36.00
C PHE A 404 40.84 -49.26 -35.69
N VAL A 405 40.49 -49.82 -34.52
CA VAL A 405 40.83 -51.19 -34.14
C VAL A 405 40.13 -52.22 -35.03
N VAL A 406 38.85 -52.04 -35.34
CA VAL A 406 38.12 -52.93 -36.27
C VAL A 406 38.74 -52.88 -37.66
N LYS A 407 39.10 -51.70 -38.16
CA LYS A 407 39.78 -51.56 -39.46
C LYS A 407 41.16 -52.23 -39.45
N PHE A 408 41.94 -52.04 -38.39
CA PHE A 408 43.27 -52.63 -38.24
C PHE A 408 43.25 -54.16 -38.10
N ILE A 409 42.23 -54.72 -37.44
CA ILE A 409 42.04 -56.18 -37.34
C ILE A 409 41.62 -56.76 -38.71
N LEU A 410 40.75 -56.08 -39.45
CA LEU A 410 40.30 -56.52 -40.77
C LEU A 410 41.43 -56.49 -41.82
N GLU A 411 42.34 -55.52 -41.74
CA GLU A 411 43.51 -55.42 -42.65
C GLU A 411 44.63 -56.43 -42.35
N LYS A 412 44.59 -57.15 -41.21
CA LYS A 412 45.57 -58.20 -40.87
C LYS A 412 45.05 -59.64 -41.04
N CYS A 413 43.78 -59.81 -41.42
CA CYS A 413 43.16 -61.12 -41.66
C CYS A 413 42.92 -61.42 -43.15
N THR A 414 43.49 -60.61 -44.04
CA THR A 414 43.65 -60.86 -45.49
C THR A 414 45.14 -60.91 -45.81
#